data_AF-A0A7L3IX68-F1
#
_entry.id   AF-A0A7L3IX68-F1
#
_cell.length_a   1.000
_cell.length_b   1.000
_cell.length_c   1.000
_cell.angle_alpha   90.00
_cell.angle_beta   90.00
_cell.angle_gamma   90.00
#
_symmetry.space_group_name_H-M   'P 1'
#
loop_
_entity.id
_entity.type
_entity.pdbx_description
1 polymer ?
#
loop_
_entity_poly.entity_id
_entity_poly.type
_entity_poly.pdbx_seq_one_letter_code
_entity_poly.pdbx_strand_id
1 'polypeptide(L)'
;ALLFYWTLAFITKTIKFVKFCDNGVGFSQLRFCLTGLLVVLYGMLLAVEINVIRVRRYVFFKTPKEVKPPEDLQDLGVRFLQPFVNLLSKGTYWWMNTFIKTAHKKPIDLKTIGKLPIAMRALTNYIRLNEAFEAQKNKRSSSPQGSRSIWRALCCAFGRPLLLSSTFRILADLLGFAGPLCISGIV
;
A
#
# COMPACT_ATOMS: atom_id res chain seq x y z
N ALA A 1 -1.20 11.98 -21.78
CA ALA A 1 -0.17 11.05 -22.28
C ALA A 1 -0.33 9.65 -21.69
N LEU A 2 -0.25 9.47 -20.36
CA LEU A 2 -0.27 8.15 -19.72
C LEU A 2 -1.58 7.36 -19.94
N LEU A 3 -2.74 8.01 -19.78
CA LEU A 3 -4.05 7.37 -20.04
C LEU A 3 -4.13 6.82 -21.48
N PHE A 4 -3.74 7.63 -22.47
CA PHE A 4 -3.77 7.25 -23.88
C PHE A 4 -2.85 6.07 -24.17
N TYR A 5 -1.66 6.05 -23.55
CA TYR A 5 -0.76 4.91 -23.61
C TYR A 5 -1.41 3.63 -23.07
N TRP A 6 -2.04 3.69 -21.89
CA TRP A 6 -2.71 2.52 -21.30
C TRP A 6 -3.89 2.04 -22.13
N THR A 7 -4.68 2.95 -22.72
CA THR A 7 -5.77 2.57 -23.62
C THR A 7 -5.26 1.86 -24.87
N LEU A 8 -4.20 2.38 -25.51
CA LEU A 8 -3.61 1.76 -26.69
C LEU A 8 -2.97 0.40 -26.38
N ALA A 9 -2.22 0.31 -25.27
CA ALA A 9 -1.63 -0.93 -24.81
C ALA A 9 -2.70 -1.99 -24.52
N PHE A 10 -3.82 -1.60 -23.88
CA PHE A 10 -4.94 -2.50 -23.62
C PHE A 10 -5.59 -3.00 -24.92
N ILE A 11 -5.87 -2.10 -25.88
CA ILE A 11 -6.48 -2.45 -27.17
C ILE A 11 -5.59 -3.43 -27.94
N THR A 12 -4.29 -3.13 -28.09
CA THR A 12 -3.36 -4.01 -28.82
C THR A 12 -3.25 -5.40 -28.21
N LYS A 13 -3.23 -5.52 -26.87
CA LYS A 13 -3.21 -6.83 -26.18
C LYS A 13 -4.54 -7.56 -26.29
N THR A 14 -5.66 -6.83 -26.27
CA THR A 14 -7.00 -7.41 -26.46
C THR A 14 -7.14 -7.98 -27.88
N ILE A 15 -6.70 -7.26 -28.91
CA ILE A 15 -6.68 -7.75 -30.29
C ILE A 15 -5.84 -9.02 -30.39
N LYS A 16 -4.65 -9.04 -29.79
CA LYS A 16 -3.79 -10.23 -29.76
C LYS A 16 -4.46 -11.42 -29.06
N PHE A 17 -5.17 -11.16 -27.96
CA PHE A 17 -5.89 -12.19 -27.22
C PHE A 17 -7.05 -12.77 -28.03
N VAL A 18 -7.87 -11.93 -28.66
CA VAL A 18 -8.95 -12.35 -29.56
C VAL A 18 -8.40 -13.18 -30.72
N LYS A 19 -7.29 -12.74 -31.33
CA LYS A 19 -6.62 -13.53 -32.39
C LYS A 19 -6.13 -14.90 -31.93
N PHE A 20 -5.75 -15.05 -30.66
CA PHE A 20 -5.43 -16.37 -30.12
C PHE A 20 -6.68 -17.24 -29.93
N CYS A 21 -7.81 -16.65 -29.53
CA CYS A 21 -9.09 -17.37 -29.48
C CYS A 21 -9.54 -17.82 -30.88
N ASP A 22 -9.46 -16.95 -31.88
CA ASP A 22 -9.84 -17.24 -33.27
C ASP A 22 -8.98 -18.35 -33.88
N ASN A 23 -7.69 -18.40 -33.54
CA ASN A 23 -6.76 -19.43 -34.00
C ASN A 23 -6.89 -20.75 -33.23
N GLY A 24 -7.90 -20.90 -32.36
CA GLY A 24 -8.14 -22.11 -31.58
C GLY A 24 -7.07 -22.38 -30.51
N VAL A 25 -6.29 -21.37 -30.12
CA VAL A 25 -5.27 -21.52 -29.09
C VAL A 25 -5.94 -21.60 -27.72
N GLY A 26 -5.98 -22.79 -27.14
CA GLY A 26 -6.57 -23.03 -25.82
C GLY A 26 -5.65 -22.72 -24.63
N PHE A 27 -6.18 -22.91 -23.43
CA PHE A 27 -5.48 -22.73 -22.15
C PHE A 27 -4.26 -23.64 -21.96
N SER A 28 -4.11 -24.70 -22.76
CA SER A 28 -2.94 -25.57 -22.73
C SER A 28 -1.64 -24.86 -23.14
N GLN A 29 -1.74 -23.76 -23.91
CA GLN A 29 -0.56 -22.99 -24.29
C GLN A 29 -0.27 -21.87 -23.29
N LEU A 30 0.93 -21.89 -22.71
CA LEU A 30 1.39 -20.87 -21.75
C LEU A 30 1.21 -19.43 -22.25
N ARG A 31 1.44 -19.20 -23.55
CA ARG A 31 1.32 -17.88 -24.18
C ARG A 31 -0.11 -17.34 -24.11
N PHE A 32 -1.11 -18.20 -24.19
CA PHE A 32 -2.52 -17.81 -24.06
C PHE A 32 -2.82 -17.33 -22.65
N CYS A 33 -2.46 -18.14 -21.64
CA CYS A 33 -2.64 -17.82 -20.22
C CYS A 33 -1.91 -16.51 -19.83
N LEU A 34 -0.66 -16.34 -20.24
CA LEU A 34 0.11 -15.11 -20.00
C LEU A 34 -0.53 -13.89 -20.68
N THR A 35 -1.02 -14.04 -21.91
CA THR A 35 -1.66 -12.93 -22.64
C THR A 35 -2.98 -12.55 -21.97
N GLY A 36 -3.80 -13.52 -21.56
CA GLY A 36 -5.02 -13.26 -20.79
C GLY A 36 -4.74 -12.53 -19.48
N LEU A 37 -3.74 -12.99 -18.71
CA LEU A 37 -3.32 -12.34 -17.46
C LEU A 37 -2.87 -10.89 -17.71
N LEU A 38 -2.08 -10.65 -18.76
CA LEU A 38 -1.65 -9.29 -19.14
C LEU A 38 -2.81 -8.38 -19.55
N VAL A 39 -3.81 -8.90 -20.28
CA VAL A 39 -5.02 -8.13 -20.63
C VAL A 39 -5.76 -7.73 -19.36
N VAL A 40 -5.96 -8.65 -18.42
CA VAL A 40 -6.59 -8.34 -17.12
C VAL A 40 -5.77 -7.30 -16.36
N LEU A 41 -4.44 -7.44 -16.30
CA LEU A 41 -3.56 -6.51 -15.60
C LEU A 41 -3.62 -5.09 -16.20
N TYR A 42 -3.54 -4.95 -17.52
CA TYR A 42 -3.66 -3.64 -18.17
C TYR A 42 -5.07 -3.04 -18.04
N GLY A 43 -6.11 -3.87 -18.08
CA GLY A 43 -7.49 -3.42 -17.81
C GLY A 43 -7.66 -2.88 -16.40
N MET A 44 -7.08 -3.55 -15.39
CA MET A 44 -7.09 -3.10 -14.00
C MET A 44 -6.33 -1.79 -13.81
N LEU A 45 -5.14 -1.63 -14.42
CA LEU A 45 -4.39 -0.37 -14.36
C LEU A 45 -5.16 0.77 -15.04
N LEU A 46 -5.80 0.51 -16.18
CA LEU A 46 -6.65 1.49 -16.86
C LEU A 46 -7.84 1.90 -15.98
N ALA A 47 -8.48 0.95 -15.29
CA ALA A 47 -9.55 1.25 -14.35
C ALA A 47 -9.08 2.12 -13.17
N VAL A 48 -7.86 1.88 -12.66
CA VAL A 48 -7.23 2.72 -11.63
C VAL A 48 -7.01 4.14 -12.15
N GLU A 49 -6.49 4.31 -13.35
CA GLU A 49 -6.31 5.63 -13.98
C GLU A 49 -7.64 6.37 -14.10
N ILE A 50 -8.69 5.70 -14.63
CA ILE A 50 -10.04 6.26 -14.73
C ILE A 50 -10.58 6.68 -13.35
N ASN A 51 -10.35 5.87 -12.32
CA ASN A 51 -10.74 6.20 -10.94
C ASN A 51 -9.99 7.45 -10.43
N VAL A 52 -8.69 7.60 -10.73
CA VAL A 52 -7.93 8.81 -10.42
C VAL A 52 -8.53 10.03 -11.12
N ILE A 53 -8.94 9.90 -12.39
CA ILE A 53 -9.63 10.97 -13.14
C ILE A 53 -10.94 11.35 -12.45
N ARG A 54 -11.73 10.35 -12.07
CA ARG A 54 -13.02 10.56 -11.40
C ARG A 54 -12.87 11.28 -10.07
N VAL A 55 -11.87 10.90 -9.26
CA VAL A 55 -11.63 11.44 -7.92
C VAL A 55 -11.03 12.85 -7.98
N ARG A 56 -10.03 13.07 -8.84
CA ARG A 56 -9.32 14.36 -8.98
C ARG A 56 -10.05 15.35 -9.90
N ARG A 57 -10.97 14.87 -10.74
CA ARG A 57 -11.83 15.67 -11.64
C ARG A 57 -11.04 16.59 -12.58
N TYR A 58 -9.97 16.09 -13.21
CA TYR A 58 -9.02 16.92 -13.95
C TYR A 58 -9.26 17.04 -15.47
N VAL A 59 -9.92 16.07 -16.14
CA VAL A 59 -10.07 16.08 -17.62
C VAL A 59 -11.42 16.63 -18.09
N PHE A 60 -12.52 16.37 -17.36
CA PHE A 60 -13.89 16.61 -17.84
C PHE A 60 -14.79 17.40 -16.89
N PHE A 61 -14.24 17.95 -15.80
CA PHE A 61 -15.02 18.69 -14.81
C PHE A 61 -14.54 20.13 -14.70
N LYS A 62 -15.48 21.07 -14.69
CA LYS A 62 -15.22 22.53 -14.66
C LYS A 62 -14.55 23.03 -13.39
N THR A 63 -14.58 22.24 -12.30
CA THR A 63 -13.97 22.60 -11.00
C THR A 63 -13.02 21.49 -10.54
N PRO A 64 -11.69 21.69 -10.66
CA PRO A 64 -10.72 20.72 -10.18
C PRO A 64 -10.73 20.64 -8.66
N LYS A 65 -10.62 19.44 -8.10
CA LYS A 65 -10.46 19.26 -6.64
C LYS A 65 -8.97 19.29 -6.31
N GLU A 66 -8.47 20.45 -5.93
CA GLU A 66 -7.12 20.59 -5.39
C GLU A 66 -7.03 19.90 -4.02
N VAL A 67 -6.20 18.88 -3.91
CA VAL A 67 -5.89 18.22 -2.64
C VAL A 67 -4.57 18.79 -2.18
N LYS A 68 -4.59 19.60 -1.12
CA LYS A 68 -3.38 20.10 -0.48
C LYS A 68 -2.53 18.92 0.00
N PRO A 69 -1.20 18.99 -0.09
CA PRO A 69 -0.33 17.97 0.49
C PRO A 69 -0.60 17.88 2.00
N PRO A 70 -0.51 16.68 2.61
CA PRO A 70 -0.73 16.49 4.05
C PRO A 70 0.02 17.52 4.88
N GLU A 71 -0.64 18.07 5.91
CA GLU A 71 -0.07 19.10 6.80
C GLU A 71 1.26 18.64 7.43
N ASP A 72 1.40 17.34 7.70
CA ASP A 72 2.63 16.68 8.17
C ASP A 72 3.85 16.91 7.26
N LEU A 73 3.65 17.00 5.95
CA LEU A 73 4.73 17.24 4.98
C LEU A 73 5.09 18.73 4.85
N GLN A 74 4.22 19.62 5.33
CA GLN A 74 4.43 21.07 5.30
C GLN A 74 5.22 21.56 6.51
N ASP A 75 5.24 20.80 7.61
CA ASP A 75 6.11 21.06 8.75
C ASP A 75 7.55 20.63 8.40
N LEU A 76 8.43 21.61 8.11
CA LEU A 76 9.85 21.44 7.77
C LEU A 76 10.66 20.58 8.78
N GLY A 77 10.11 20.31 9.96
CA GLY A 77 10.72 19.49 10.99
C GLY A 77 10.51 17.97 10.86
N VAL A 78 9.64 17.46 9.97
CA VAL A 78 9.37 16.01 9.85
C VAL A 78 10.37 15.35 8.90
N ARG A 79 11.38 14.68 9.48
CA ARG A 79 12.39 13.93 8.71
C ARG A 79 12.10 12.44 8.58
N PHE A 80 11.13 11.93 9.32
CA PHE A 80 10.66 10.55 9.17
C PHE A 80 9.56 10.47 8.10
N LEU A 81 9.98 10.22 6.85
CA LEU A 81 9.08 10.26 5.68
C LEU A 81 8.38 8.93 5.37
N GLN A 82 8.71 7.84 6.07
CA GLN A 82 8.19 6.48 5.78
C GLN A 82 6.68 6.42 5.47
N PRO A 83 5.77 7.14 6.16
CA PRO A 83 4.34 7.06 5.84
C PRO A 83 3.95 7.69 4.48
N PHE A 84 4.72 8.65 3.99
CA PHE A 84 4.38 9.52 2.87
C PHE A 84 5.07 9.17 1.55
N VAL A 85 6.01 8.23 1.58
CA VAL A 85 6.73 7.81 0.37
C VAL A 85 5.93 6.80 -0.45
N ASN A 86 6.31 6.65 -1.71
CA ASN A 86 5.73 5.64 -2.61
C ASN A 86 5.97 4.22 -2.09
N LEU A 87 5.20 3.25 -2.60
CA LEU A 87 5.26 1.86 -2.14
C LEU A 87 6.67 1.26 -2.27
N LEU A 88 7.37 1.58 -3.36
CA LEU A 88 8.73 1.09 -3.61
C LEU A 88 9.70 1.59 -2.54
N SER A 89 9.71 2.89 -2.24
CA SER A 89 10.56 3.49 -1.22
C SER A 89 10.17 3.04 0.19
N LYS A 90 8.90 2.69 0.44
CA LYS A 90 8.48 2.05 1.71
C LYS A 90 9.09 0.68 1.88
N GLY A 91 9.15 -0.11 0.81
CA GLY A 91 9.67 -1.48 0.83
C GLY A 91 11.20 -1.55 0.89
N THR A 92 11.89 -0.72 0.10
CA THR A 92 13.37 -0.71 0.05
C THR A 92 14.00 0.29 1.01
N TYR A 93 13.20 1.05 1.76
CA TYR A 93 13.64 2.13 2.64
C TYR A 93 14.50 3.19 1.92
N TRP A 94 14.23 3.44 0.63
CA TRP A 94 15.08 4.29 -0.21
C TRP A 94 15.27 5.72 0.33
N TRP A 95 14.23 6.31 0.91
CA TRP A 95 14.31 7.65 1.52
C TRP A 95 15.36 7.75 2.64
N MET A 96 15.68 6.63 3.29
CA MET A 96 16.68 6.56 4.36
C MET A 96 18.10 6.77 3.84
N ASN A 97 18.37 6.52 2.55
CA ASN A 97 19.70 6.65 1.96
C ASN A 97 20.29 8.05 2.15
N THR A 98 19.47 9.09 1.99
CA THR A 98 19.89 10.48 2.19
C THR A 98 20.22 10.77 3.66
N PHE A 99 19.43 10.20 4.58
CA PHE A 99 19.68 10.31 6.02
C PHE A 99 20.98 9.61 6.43
N ILE A 100 21.20 8.36 6.00
CA ILE A 100 22.40 7.58 6.31
C ILE A 100 23.67 8.27 5.79
N LYS A 101 23.64 8.78 4.54
CA LYS A 101 24.77 9.52 3.96
C LYS A 101 25.08 10.81 4.74
N THR A 102 24.07 11.46 5.31
CA THR A 102 24.26 12.67 6.12
C THR A 102 24.81 12.34 7.51
N ALA A 103 24.36 11.26 8.13
CA ALA A 103 24.84 10.79 9.43
C ALA A 103 26.33 10.42 9.42
N HIS A 104 26.86 9.98 8.29
CA HIS A 104 28.30 9.74 8.16
C HIS A 104 29.13 11.04 8.18
N LYS A 105 28.54 12.17 7.76
CA LYS A 105 29.24 13.47 7.69
C LYS A 105 29.09 14.30 8.96
N LYS A 106 27.99 14.12 9.70
CA LYS A 106 27.69 14.87 10.93
C LYS A 106 27.07 13.93 11.96
N PRO A 107 27.46 14.02 13.24
CA PRO A 107 26.86 13.21 14.30
C PRO A 107 25.34 13.48 14.40
N ILE A 108 24.61 12.46 14.88
CA ILE A 108 23.15 12.50 14.96
C ILE A 108 22.73 13.19 16.26
N ASP A 109 22.32 14.46 16.17
CA ASP A 109 21.66 15.16 17.27
C ASP A 109 20.15 14.92 17.30
N LEU A 110 19.51 15.11 18.46
CA LEU A 110 18.05 15.06 18.60
C LEU A 110 17.32 16.03 17.63
N LYS A 111 17.96 17.15 17.29
CA LYS A 111 17.44 18.12 16.31
C LYS A 111 17.48 17.57 14.87
N THR A 112 18.40 16.66 14.55
CA THR A 112 18.56 16.11 13.19
C THR A 112 17.67 14.91 12.91
N ILE A 113 17.12 14.25 13.93
CA ILE A 113 16.11 13.19 13.83
C ILE A 113 14.75 13.75 13.38
N GLY A 114 14.43 14.98 13.80
CA GLY A 114 13.17 15.65 13.46
C GLY A 114 11.98 15.17 14.28
N LYS A 115 10.79 15.69 13.94
CA LYS A 115 9.52 15.33 14.59
C LYS A 115 8.95 14.04 13.99
N LEU A 116 8.27 13.25 14.83
CA LEU A 116 7.48 12.09 14.41
C LEU A 116 6.19 12.55 13.69
N PRO A 117 5.74 11.83 12.64
CA PRO A 117 4.47 12.10 11.97
C PRO A 117 3.28 11.99 12.91
N ILE A 118 2.20 12.74 12.64
CA ILE A 118 0.97 12.73 13.45
C ILE A 118 0.43 11.31 13.68
N ALA A 119 0.51 10.43 12.67
CA ALA A 119 0.03 9.05 12.74
C ALA A 119 0.78 8.18 13.78
N MET A 120 2.02 8.54 14.13
CA MET A 120 2.83 7.81 15.12
C MET A 120 2.93 8.54 16.46
N ARG A 121 2.34 9.72 16.59
CA ARG A 121 2.37 10.50 17.84
C ARG A 121 1.57 9.80 18.93
N ALA A 122 2.10 9.82 20.16
CA ALA A 122 1.49 9.18 21.33
C ALA A 122 0.06 9.67 21.59
N LEU A 123 -0.19 10.98 21.50
CA LEU A 123 -1.51 11.57 21.69
C LEU A 123 -2.54 11.02 20.67
N THR A 124 -2.20 10.97 19.39
CA THR A 124 -3.09 10.45 18.34
C THR A 124 -3.42 8.97 18.58
N ASN A 125 -2.42 8.17 18.93
CA ASN A 125 -2.60 6.75 19.23
C ASN A 125 -3.41 6.51 20.50
N TYR A 126 -3.22 7.35 21.52
CA TYR A 126 -4.02 7.35 22.74
C TYR A 126 -5.48 7.67 22.46
N ILE A 127 -5.76 8.75 21.71
CA ILE A 127 -7.14 9.13 21.33
C ILE A 127 -7.82 7.99 20.58
N ARG A 128 -7.14 7.39 19.59
CA ARG A 128 -7.65 6.24 18.83
C ARG A 128 -7.96 5.03 19.70
N LEU A 129 -7.12 4.73 20.69
CA LEU A 129 -7.37 3.64 21.63
C LEU A 129 -8.55 3.97 22.55
N ASN A 130 -8.61 5.21 23.04
CA ASN A 130 -9.69 5.69 23.91
C ASN A 130 -11.05 5.64 23.20
N GLU A 131 -11.12 6.08 21.94
CA GLU A 131 -12.33 5.96 21.12
C GLU A 131 -12.77 4.50 20.94
N ALA A 132 -11.82 3.59 20.69
CA ALA A 132 -12.12 2.16 20.57
C ALA A 132 -12.62 1.57 21.90
N PHE A 133 -12.09 2.06 23.02
CA PHE A 133 -12.49 1.64 24.36
C PHE A 133 -13.89 2.14 24.72
N GLU A 134 -14.17 3.44 24.53
CA GLU A 134 -15.48 4.03 24.79
C GLU A 134 -16.57 3.46 23.86
N ALA A 135 -16.24 3.20 22.59
CA ALA A 135 -17.17 2.52 21.67
C ALA A 135 -17.53 1.09 22.13
N GLN A 136 -16.62 0.39 22.83
CA GLN A 136 -16.90 -0.91 23.42
C GLN A 136 -17.74 -0.82 24.69
N LYS A 137 -17.49 0.21 25.52
CA LYS A 137 -18.27 0.51 26.72
C LYS A 137 -19.72 0.83 26.38
N ASN A 138 -19.96 1.70 25.38
CA ASN A 138 -21.32 2.10 24.97
C ASN A 138 -22.13 0.94 24.35
N LYS A 139 -21.46 -0.07 23.78
CA LYS A 139 -22.12 -1.26 23.20
C LYS A 139 -22.47 -2.34 24.22
N ARG A 140 -21.91 -2.27 25.44
CA ARG A 140 -22.12 -3.29 26.49
C ARG A 140 -22.56 -2.58 27.76
N SER A 141 -23.86 -2.63 28.04
CA SER A 141 -24.52 -1.91 29.12
C SER A 141 -24.09 -2.28 30.55
N SER A 142 -23.21 -3.27 30.79
CA SER A 142 -22.93 -3.70 32.18
C SER A 142 -21.79 -4.73 32.38
N SER A 143 -20.79 -4.84 31.48
CA SER A 143 -19.70 -5.84 31.71
C SER A 143 -18.52 -5.24 32.49
N PRO A 144 -17.90 -5.96 33.45
CA PRO A 144 -16.81 -5.44 34.28
C PRO A 144 -15.66 -4.91 33.43
N GLN A 145 -15.17 -3.71 33.76
CA GLN A 145 -13.87 -3.23 33.29
C GLN A 145 -12.80 -4.25 33.72
N GLY A 146 -12.18 -4.93 32.75
CA GLY A 146 -11.23 -5.99 33.03
C GLY A 146 -10.24 -6.20 31.87
N SER A 147 -9.24 -7.05 32.10
CA SER A 147 -8.17 -7.34 31.12
C SER A 147 -8.68 -7.72 29.73
N ARG A 148 -9.84 -8.40 29.65
CA ARG A 148 -10.47 -8.80 28.37
C ARG A 148 -11.03 -7.62 27.56
N SER A 149 -11.53 -6.55 28.21
CA SER A 149 -12.02 -5.38 27.47
C SER A 149 -10.86 -4.56 26.90
N ILE A 150 -9.76 -4.44 27.66
CA ILE A 150 -8.53 -3.77 27.20
C ILE A 150 -7.93 -4.51 25.99
N TRP A 151 -7.81 -5.84 26.07
CA TRP A 151 -7.33 -6.66 24.96
C TRP A 151 -8.17 -6.44 23.70
N ARG A 152 -9.50 -6.46 23.83
CA ARG A 152 -10.39 -6.26 22.69
C ARG A 152 -10.28 -4.85 22.12
N ALA A 153 -10.13 -3.81 22.94
CA ALA A 153 -9.93 -2.44 22.48
C ALA A 153 -8.62 -2.31 21.69
N LEU A 154 -7.53 -2.92 22.16
CA LEU A 154 -6.26 -3.00 21.44
C LEU A 154 -6.41 -3.69 20.08
N CYS A 155 -7.06 -4.87 20.03
CA CYS A 155 -7.31 -5.57 18.78
C CYS A 155 -8.20 -4.75 17.82
N CYS A 156 -9.20 -4.02 18.32
CA CYS A 156 -10.03 -3.16 17.47
C CYS A 156 -9.25 -1.95 16.93
N ALA A 157 -8.43 -1.30 17.76
CA ALA A 157 -7.67 -0.11 17.37
C ALA A 157 -6.52 -0.44 16.39
N PHE A 158 -5.77 -1.50 16.68
CA PHE A 158 -4.51 -1.87 16.01
C PHE A 158 -4.55 -3.21 15.25
N GLY A 159 -5.70 -3.88 15.16
CA GLY A 159 -5.81 -5.17 14.46
C GLY A 159 -5.54 -5.07 12.95
N ARG A 160 -5.96 -3.98 12.29
CA ARG A 160 -5.73 -3.80 10.84
C ARG A 160 -4.25 -3.86 10.44
N PRO A 161 -3.33 -3.07 11.04
CA PRO A 161 -1.90 -3.17 10.72
C PRO A 161 -1.28 -4.51 11.14
N LEU A 162 -1.75 -5.12 12.24
CA LEU A 162 -1.30 -6.45 12.66
C LEU A 162 -1.66 -7.52 11.62
N LEU A 163 -2.91 -7.53 11.13
CA LEU A 163 -3.33 -8.46 10.07
C LEU A 163 -2.50 -8.27 8.80
N LEU A 164 -2.25 -7.02 8.40
CA LEU A 164 -1.40 -6.72 7.25
C LEU A 164 0.03 -7.28 7.46
N SER A 165 0.61 -7.09 8.65
CA SER A 165 1.92 -7.66 9.00
C SER A 165 1.92 -9.19 8.93
N SER A 166 0.89 -9.85 9.48
CA SER A 166 0.74 -11.31 9.41
C SER A 166 0.63 -11.80 7.97
N THR A 167 -0.13 -11.11 7.10
CA THR A 167 -0.22 -11.50 5.68
C THR A 167 1.13 -11.42 4.96
N PHE A 168 1.93 -10.38 5.24
CA PHE A 168 3.28 -10.29 4.68
C PHE A 168 4.21 -11.38 5.20
N ARG A 169 4.10 -11.74 6.48
CA ARG A 169 4.90 -12.82 7.06
C ARG A 169 4.59 -14.16 6.40
N ILE A 170 3.31 -14.51 6.26
CA ILE A 170 2.88 -15.75 5.60
C ILE A 170 3.37 -15.78 4.15
N LEU A 171 3.24 -14.67 3.41
CA LEU A 171 3.74 -14.59 2.03
C LEU A 171 5.26 -14.76 1.96
N ALA A 172 6.01 -14.17 2.89
CA ALA A 172 7.46 -14.31 2.96
C ALA A 172 7.88 -15.77 3.24
N ASP A 173 7.16 -16.46 4.13
CA ASP A 173 7.43 -17.86 4.45
C ASP A 173 7.12 -18.77 3.25
N LEU A 174 6.01 -18.53 2.53
CA LEU A 174 5.68 -19.24 1.29
C LEU A 174 6.73 -19.03 0.19
N LEU A 175 7.20 -17.80 0.02
CA LEU A 175 8.28 -17.48 -0.93
C LEU A 175 9.62 -18.07 -0.49
N GLY A 176 9.85 -18.24 0.82
CA GLY A 176 11.04 -18.91 1.36
C GLY A 176 11.14 -20.37 0.90
N PHE A 177 10.01 -21.08 0.78
CA PHE A 177 9.99 -22.45 0.26
C PHE A 177 10.26 -22.54 -1.26
N ALA A 178 10.04 -21.46 -2.01
CA ALA A 178 10.34 -21.44 -3.44
C ALA A 178 11.84 -21.60 -3.73
N GLY A 179 12.72 -21.17 -2.82
CA GLY A 179 14.18 -21.31 -2.98
C GLY A 179 14.62 -22.77 -3.15
N PRO A 180 14.38 -23.64 -2.16
CA PRO A 180 14.68 -25.08 -2.27
C PRO A 180 13.97 -25.78 -3.44
N LEU A 181 12.71 -25.42 -3.72
CA LEU A 181 11.96 -25.98 -4.86
C LEU A 181 12.59 -25.63 -6.20
N CYS A 182 13.05 -24.39 -6.37
CA CYS A 182 13.79 -23.97 -7.56
C CYS A 182 15.12 -24.73 -7.68
N ILE A 183 15.85 -24.95 -6.58
CA ILE A 183 17.10 -25.73 -6.61
C ILE A 183 16.84 -27.17 -7.04
N SER A 184 15.81 -27.82 -6.49
CA SER A 184 15.43 -29.19 -6.86
C SER A 184 14.92 -29.33 -8.30
N GLY A 185 14.46 -28.25 -8.94
CA GLY A 185 14.08 -28.27 -10.34
C GLY A 185 15.25 -28.00 -11.30
N ILE A 186 16.37 -27.47 -10.79
CA ILE A 186 17.58 -27.19 -11.57
C ILE A 186 18.54 -28.39 -11.58
N VAL A 187 18.71 -29.07 -10.43
CA VAL A 187 19.57 -30.25 -10.24
C VAL A 187 18.79 -31.52 -10.52
#